data_AF-A0A382VTY9-F1
#
_entry.id   AF-A0A382VTY9-F1
#
_cell.length_a   1.000
_cell.length_b   1.000
_cell.length_c   1.000
_cell.angle_alpha   90.00
_cell.angle_beta   90.00
_cell.angle_gamma   90.00
#
_symmetry.space_group_name_H-M   'P 1'
#
loop_
_entity.id
_entity.type
_entity.pdbx_description
1 polymer ?
#
loop_
_entity_poly.entity_id
_entity_poly.type
_entity_poly.pdbx_seq_one_letter_code
_entity_poly.pdbx_strand_id
1 'polypeptide(L)'
;QGGNGGAGSTNKGIYEDSSGNLYSYVSGQLTSIFGSTPGTLNGVGTGADIIDGGAGNDHLFGLGGNDIFVFEITDAGASDVDVIWDFNRLGEGDKIRLTNNNNIISNTDINSIIASQVANGNNRTIIFNDGGGKQVSIEVKNIGLNLVVADFDS
;
A
#
# COMPACT_ATOMS: atom_id res chain seq x y z
N GLN A 1 -0.52 22.43 23.52
CA GLN A 1 -1.63 21.48 23.61
C GLN A 1 -2.01 21.16 22.17
N GLY A 2 -1.61 19.99 21.67
CA GLY A 2 -1.96 19.56 20.31
C GLY A 2 -3.43 19.22 20.27
N GLY A 3 -4.20 19.89 19.42
CA GLY A 3 -5.61 19.59 19.23
C GLY A 3 -5.76 18.19 18.64
N ASN A 4 -6.78 17.46 19.10
CA ASN A 4 -7.19 16.20 18.51
C ASN A 4 -7.54 16.45 17.04
N GLY A 5 -6.73 15.91 16.13
CA GLY A 5 -7.05 15.85 14.70
C GLY A 5 -8.36 15.08 14.53
N GLY A 6 -9.24 15.57 13.66
CA GLY A 6 -10.51 14.92 13.35
C GLY A 6 -10.30 13.48 12.89
N ALA A 7 -11.33 12.65 13.07
CA ALA A 7 -11.31 11.25 12.67
C ALA A 7 -10.90 11.11 11.20
N GLY A 8 -9.90 10.27 10.92
CA GLY A 8 -9.59 9.80 9.57
C GLY A 8 -10.86 9.22 8.93
N SER A 9 -11.03 9.47 7.64
CA SER A 9 -12.19 9.03 6.89
C SER A 9 -12.01 7.56 6.50
N THR A 10 -12.92 6.69 6.93
CA THR A 10 -12.96 5.26 6.53
C THR A 10 -13.64 5.05 5.18
N ASN A 11 -13.95 6.12 4.43
CA ASN A 11 -14.64 5.99 3.15
C ASN A 11 -13.68 5.51 2.06
N LYS A 12 -13.65 4.20 1.81
CA LYS A 12 -13.11 3.57 0.60
C LYS A 12 -13.92 4.06 -0.62
N GLY A 13 -13.35 4.97 -1.38
CA GLY A 13 -13.79 5.32 -2.73
C GLY A 13 -13.23 4.29 -3.71
N ILE A 14 -14.11 3.72 -4.54
CA ILE A 14 -13.73 2.77 -5.58
C ILE A 14 -14.01 3.44 -6.93
N TYR A 15 -13.00 3.52 -7.79
CA TYR A 15 -13.14 3.95 -9.18
C TYR A 15 -12.72 2.78 -10.07
N GLU A 16 -13.52 2.47 -11.09
CA GLU A 16 -13.17 1.47 -12.11
C GLU A 16 -12.91 2.23 -13.41
N ASP A 17 -11.74 2.05 -14.03
CA ASP A 17 -11.47 2.65 -15.34
C ASP A 17 -12.17 1.88 -16.47
N SER A 18 -12.12 2.43 -17.69
CA SER A 18 -12.69 1.79 -18.89
C SER A 18 -12.02 0.47 -19.28
N SER A 19 -10.94 0.08 -18.59
CA SER A 19 -10.20 -1.16 -18.78
C SER A 19 -10.46 -2.19 -17.67
N GLY A 20 -11.31 -1.86 -16.69
CA GLY A 20 -11.69 -2.75 -15.60
C GLY A 20 -10.73 -2.75 -14.41
N ASN A 21 -9.81 -1.78 -14.31
CA ASN A 21 -8.90 -1.66 -13.18
C ASN A 21 -9.60 -0.93 -12.03
N LEU A 22 -9.55 -1.51 -10.82
CA LEU A 22 -10.12 -0.95 -9.61
C LEU A 22 -9.08 -0.08 -8.90
N TYR A 23 -9.50 1.13 -8.56
CA TYR A 23 -8.72 2.12 -7.82
C TYR A 23 -9.42 2.34 -6.49
N SER A 24 -8.88 1.75 -5.43
CA SER A 24 -9.30 1.97 -4.06
C SER A 24 -8.55 3.17 -3.47
N TYR A 25 -9.26 4.20 -3.05
CA TYR A 25 -8.70 5.43 -2.48
C TYR A 25 -9.56 5.92 -1.32
N VAL A 26 -9.00 6.71 -0.40
CA VAL A 26 -9.82 7.39 0.61
C VAL A 26 -10.61 8.51 -0.08
N SER A 27 -11.95 8.45 -0.02
CA SER A 27 -12.84 9.24 -0.88
C SER A 27 -12.68 10.75 -0.65
N GLY A 28 -12.39 11.50 -1.71
CA GLY A 28 -12.45 12.95 -1.69
C GLY A 28 -11.84 13.70 -2.88
N GLN A 29 -10.90 13.11 -3.64
CA GLN A 29 -10.06 13.92 -4.55
C GLN A 29 -9.64 13.27 -5.89
N LEU A 30 -10.44 12.36 -6.44
CA LEU A 30 -10.11 11.69 -7.70
C LEU A 30 -9.84 12.68 -8.86
N THR A 31 -10.65 13.74 -8.98
CA THR A 31 -10.50 14.73 -10.07
C THR A 31 -9.32 15.69 -9.90
N SER A 32 -8.70 15.76 -8.71
CA SER A 32 -7.57 16.64 -8.43
C SER A 32 -6.22 15.91 -8.44
N ILE A 33 -6.21 14.63 -8.02
CA ILE A 33 -5.02 13.78 -7.93
C ILE A 33 -4.54 13.28 -9.31
N PHE A 34 -5.45 13.08 -10.27
CA PHE A 34 -5.07 12.74 -11.66
C PHE A 34 -4.87 13.96 -12.57
N GLY A 35 -5.21 15.17 -12.08
CA GLY A 35 -4.99 16.44 -12.80
C GLY A 35 -3.64 17.11 -12.50
N SER A 36 -2.92 16.63 -11.48
CA SER A 36 -1.59 17.09 -11.07
C SER A 36 -0.76 15.89 -10.60
N THR A 37 0.56 16.03 -10.50
CA THR A 37 1.46 14.96 -10.08
C THR A 37 0.95 14.28 -8.79
N PRO A 38 0.78 12.94 -8.75
CA PRO A 38 0.38 12.24 -7.53
C PRO A 38 1.27 12.66 -6.35
N GLY A 39 0.65 13.03 -5.22
CA GLY A 39 1.35 13.46 -4.00
C GLY A 39 1.56 14.98 -3.79
N THR A 40 0.96 15.87 -4.60
CA THR A 40 1.19 17.34 -4.49
C THR A 40 -0.05 18.16 -4.07
N LEU A 41 -0.98 17.58 -3.32
CA LEU A 41 -2.16 18.31 -2.82
C LEU A 41 -1.98 18.72 -1.36
N ASN A 42 -1.75 20.01 -1.14
CA ASN A 42 -1.64 20.59 0.20
C ASN A 42 -2.95 20.40 0.99
N GLY A 43 -2.87 19.63 2.09
CA GLY A 43 -3.91 19.54 3.12
C GLY A 43 -4.90 18.37 3.00
N VAL A 44 -4.68 17.41 2.09
CA VAL A 44 -5.49 16.19 2.01
C VAL A 44 -4.60 14.97 2.16
N GLY A 45 -5.07 13.97 2.92
CA GLY A 45 -4.28 12.79 3.28
C GLY A 45 -2.99 13.23 3.93
N THR A 46 -3.07 13.89 5.09
CA THR A 46 -1.90 14.22 5.92
C THR A 46 -1.92 13.50 7.26
N GLY A 47 -2.91 12.62 7.44
CA GLY A 47 -3.08 11.78 8.62
C GLY A 47 -2.27 10.50 8.46
N ALA A 48 -2.05 9.79 9.56
CA ALA A 48 -1.57 8.42 9.46
C ALA A 48 -2.78 7.52 9.17
N ASP A 49 -2.86 6.97 7.97
CA ASP A 49 -3.98 6.15 7.50
C ASP A 49 -3.62 4.66 7.47
N ILE A 50 -4.65 3.81 7.53
CA ILE A 50 -4.53 2.35 7.31
C ILE A 50 -5.31 2.04 6.04
N ILE A 51 -4.62 1.52 5.04
CA ILE A 51 -5.12 1.39 3.67
C ILE A 51 -5.09 -0.08 3.28
N ASP A 52 -6.26 -0.62 2.94
CA ASP A 52 -6.44 -2.01 2.52
C ASP A 52 -7.18 -2.04 1.17
N GLY A 53 -6.51 -2.59 0.15
CA GLY A 53 -7.07 -2.81 -1.18
C GLY A 53 -8.18 -3.86 -1.16
N GLY A 54 -8.04 -4.88 -0.32
CA GLY A 54 -8.88 -6.06 -0.30
C GLY A 54 -8.48 -7.05 -1.40
N ALA A 55 -9.48 -7.62 -2.07
CA ALA A 55 -9.26 -8.62 -3.10
C ALA A 55 -9.18 -8.01 -4.50
N GLY A 56 -8.29 -8.55 -5.33
CA GLY A 56 -8.11 -8.12 -6.71
C GLY A 56 -7.11 -6.99 -6.84
N ASN A 57 -6.71 -6.71 -8.07
CA ASN A 57 -5.57 -5.83 -8.34
C ASN A 57 -5.90 -4.37 -7.96
N ASP A 58 -5.19 -3.83 -6.98
CA ASP A 58 -5.44 -2.49 -6.45
C ASP A 58 -4.30 -1.49 -6.71
N HIS A 59 -4.69 -0.23 -6.90
CA HIS A 59 -3.77 0.91 -6.91
C HIS A 59 -3.95 1.75 -5.66
N LEU A 60 -2.93 1.77 -4.79
CA LEU A 60 -2.98 2.35 -3.46
C LEU A 60 -2.14 3.64 -3.37
N PHE A 61 -2.69 4.61 -2.65
CA PHE A 61 -2.09 5.93 -2.40
C PHE A 61 -2.30 6.33 -0.93
N GLY A 62 -1.22 6.63 -0.22
CA GLY A 62 -1.24 7.17 1.14
C GLY A 62 -1.38 8.69 1.18
N LEU A 63 -0.87 9.35 0.13
CA LEU A 63 -0.68 10.79 0.00
C LEU A 63 0.38 11.32 0.95
N GLY A 64 0.05 11.56 2.21
CA GLY A 64 0.93 12.20 3.16
C GLY A 64 0.56 11.83 4.59
N GLY A 65 1.52 11.99 5.49
CA GLY A 65 1.46 11.30 6.77
C GLY A 65 2.36 10.07 6.74
N ASN A 66 2.19 9.20 7.73
CA ASN A 66 2.91 7.94 7.83
C ASN A 66 1.86 6.84 7.76
N ASP A 67 1.69 6.25 6.59
CA ASP A 67 0.59 5.36 6.29
C ASP A 67 0.95 3.89 6.43
N ILE A 68 -0.05 3.04 6.61
CA ILE A 68 0.12 1.58 6.69
C ILE A 68 -0.70 0.94 5.57
N PHE A 69 -0.01 0.37 4.58
CA PHE A 69 -0.60 -0.40 3.49
C PHE A 69 -0.72 -1.85 3.92
N VAL A 70 -1.95 -2.33 4.09
CA VAL A 70 -2.28 -3.67 4.57
C VAL A 70 -2.56 -4.59 3.39
N PHE A 71 -1.95 -5.78 3.41
CA PHE A 71 -2.20 -6.85 2.47
C PHE A 71 -2.56 -8.13 3.23
N GLU A 72 -3.85 -8.49 3.18
CA GLU A 72 -4.36 -9.71 3.78
C GLU A 72 -4.39 -10.84 2.75
N ILE A 73 -3.55 -11.86 2.96
CA ILE A 73 -3.45 -12.96 1.99
C ILE A 73 -4.74 -13.75 1.86
N THR A 74 -5.60 -13.78 2.89
CA THR A 74 -6.89 -14.47 2.79
C THR A 74 -7.85 -13.82 1.80
N ASP A 75 -7.66 -12.55 1.46
CA ASP A 75 -8.49 -11.85 0.49
C ASP A 75 -7.93 -12.01 -0.95
N ALA A 76 -6.63 -12.29 -1.06
CA ALA A 76 -5.95 -12.38 -2.35
C ALA A 76 -6.45 -13.53 -3.25
N GLY A 77 -6.42 -13.24 -4.55
CA GLY A 77 -6.57 -14.23 -5.63
C GLY A 77 -5.28 -15.01 -5.92
N ALA A 78 -5.31 -15.84 -6.98
CA ALA A 78 -4.13 -16.60 -7.42
C ALA A 78 -3.15 -15.79 -8.30
N SER A 79 -3.49 -14.56 -8.66
CA SER A 79 -2.69 -13.71 -9.55
C SER A 79 -2.89 -12.24 -9.20
N ASP A 80 -3.02 -11.97 -7.89
CA ASP A 80 -3.28 -10.62 -7.40
C ASP A 80 -2.04 -9.73 -7.54
N VAL A 81 -2.25 -8.48 -7.95
CA VAL A 81 -1.20 -7.50 -8.22
C VAL A 81 -1.61 -6.13 -7.72
N ASP A 82 -0.94 -5.69 -6.67
CA ASP A 82 -1.19 -4.39 -6.04
C ASP A 82 -0.02 -3.45 -6.25
N VAL A 83 -0.33 -2.16 -6.35
CA VAL A 83 0.65 -1.11 -6.63
C VAL A 83 0.54 0.01 -5.62
N ILE A 84 1.62 0.29 -4.90
CA ILE A 84 1.75 1.46 -4.02
C ILE A 84 2.50 2.55 -4.78
N TRP A 85 1.87 3.71 -4.94
CA TRP A 85 2.41 4.77 -5.81
C TRP A 85 3.31 5.80 -5.13
N ASP A 86 3.11 6.05 -3.84
CA ASP A 86 3.69 7.19 -3.11
C ASP A 86 4.38 6.80 -1.79
N PHE A 87 4.83 5.55 -1.68
CA PHE A 87 5.50 5.04 -0.49
C PHE A 87 6.72 5.89 -0.09
N ASN A 88 6.67 6.44 1.11
CA ASN A 88 7.64 7.39 1.64
C ASN A 88 8.37 6.83 2.87
N ARG A 89 9.71 6.78 2.81
CA ARG A 89 10.56 6.34 3.94
C ARG A 89 11.05 7.46 4.86
N LEU A 90 10.70 8.70 4.59
CA LEU A 90 11.25 9.84 5.32
C LEU A 90 10.65 9.91 6.74
N GLY A 91 11.52 10.06 7.75
CA GLY A 91 11.09 10.11 9.15
C GLY A 91 10.69 8.73 9.69
N GLU A 92 9.52 8.63 10.32
CA GLU A 92 8.93 7.34 10.68
C GLU A 92 8.43 6.60 9.43
N GLY A 93 7.94 7.36 8.43
CA GLY A 93 7.59 6.92 7.09
C GLY A 93 6.44 5.92 7.04
N ASP A 94 6.06 5.57 5.83
CA ASP A 94 5.06 4.57 5.54
C ASP A 94 5.55 3.16 5.90
N LYS A 95 4.60 2.26 6.08
CA LYS A 95 4.81 0.84 6.35
C LYS A 95 3.94 -0.03 5.48
N ILE A 96 4.47 -1.20 5.16
CA ILE A 96 3.71 -2.32 4.60
C ILE A 96 3.38 -3.28 5.75
N ARG A 97 2.12 -3.63 5.93
CA ARG A 97 1.69 -4.66 6.86
C ARG A 97 1.18 -5.86 6.08
N LEU A 98 1.86 -7.00 6.24
CA LEU A 98 1.39 -8.27 5.67
C LEU A 98 0.64 -9.02 6.75
N THR A 99 -0.55 -9.54 6.44
CA THR A 99 -1.33 -10.36 7.37
C THR A 99 -1.79 -11.66 6.74
N ASN A 100 -1.93 -12.68 7.59
CA ASN A 100 -2.60 -13.93 7.27
C ASN A 100 -3.67 -14.22 8.31
N ASN A 101 -4.92 -14.16 7.90
CA ASN A 101 -6.09 -14.30 8.77
C ASN A 101 -6.01 -13.34 9.96
N ASN A 102 -5.70 -12.06 9.67
CA ASN A 102 -5.47 -10.97 10.61
C ASN A 102 -4.25 -11.13 11.54
N ASN A 103 -3.40 -12.14 11.35
CA ASN A 103 -2.14 -12.26 12.09
C ASN A 103 -1.04 -11.56 11.30
N ILE A 104 -0.34 -10.64 11.94
CA ILE A 104 0.80 -9.94 11.34
C ILE A 104 1.94 -10.93 11.09
N ILE A 105 2.52 -10.86 9.90
CA ILE A 105 3.64 -11.71 9.48
C ILE A 105 4.91 -11.27 10.20
N SER A 106 5.67 -12.25 10.71
CA SER A 106 6.86 -11.99 11.52
C SER A 106 8.02 -11.42 10.70
N ASN A 107 8.95 -10.73 11.38
CA ASN A 107 10.18 -10.23 10.77
C ASN A 107 11.06 -11.30 10.12
N THR A 108 11.03 -12.53 10.62
CA THR A 108 11.75 -13.66 10.03
C THR A 108 11.17 -14.03 8.67
N ASP A 109 9.84 -14.04 8.57
CA ASP A 109 9.13 -14.38 7.35
C ASP A 109 9.18 -13.23 6.34
N ILE A 110 9.06 -11.98 6.80
CA ILE A 110 9.28 -10.78 5.98
C ILE A 110 10.67 -10.80 5.36
N ASN A 111 11.72 -11.10 6.14
CA ASN A 111 13.08 -11.26 5.60
C ASN A 111 13.15 -12.28 4.46
N SER A 112 12.41 -13.38 4.58
CA SER A 112 12.36 -14.43 3.56
C SER A 112 11.61 -13.96 2.31
N ILE A 113 10.52 -13.21 2.46
CA ILE A 113 9.75 -12.61 1.37
C ILE A 113 10.63 -11.60 0.60
N ILE A 114 11.22 -10.62 1.29
CA ILE A 114 11.99 -9.55 0.64
C ILE A 114 13.33 -10.03 0.07
N ALA A 115 13.85 -11.19 0.49
CA ALA A 115 15.03 -11.80 -0.11
C ALA A 115 14.82 -12.14 -1.60
N SER A 116 13.56 -12.33 -2.03
CA SER A 116 13.17 -12.62 -3.41
C SER A 116 12.69 -11.39 -4.19
N GLN A 117 12.81 -10.18 -3.62
CA GLN A 117 12.32 -8.97 -4.27
C GLN A 117 12.97 -8.72 -5.63
N VAL A 118 12.19 -8.21 -6.57
CA VAL A 118 12.63 -7.91 -7.94
C VAL A 118 12.71 -6.40 -8.13
N ALA A 119 13.83 -5.93 -8.70
CA ALA A 119 13.96 -4.54 -9.12
C ALA A 119 13.49 -4.38 -10.58
N ASN A 120 12.58 -3.43 -10.81
CA ASN A 120 12.16 -3.01 -12.15
C ASN A 120 12.36 -1.49 -12.27
N GLY A 121 13.53 -1.07 -12.76
CA GLY A 121 13.96 0.32 -12.65
C GLY A 121 14.00 0.79 -11.20
N ASN A 122 13.29 1.87 -10.89
CA ASN A 122 13.19 2.42 -9.54
C ASN A 122 12.12 1.73 -8.66
N ASN A 123 11.38 0.77 -9.20
CA ASN A 123 10.32 0.08 -8.46
C ASN A 123 10.89 -1.16 -7.75
N ARG A 124 10.17 -1.64 -6.74
CA ARG A 124 10.43 -2.93 -6.10
C ARG A 124 9.17 -3.76 -6.06
N THR A 125 9.29 -5.02 -6.46
CA THR A 125 8.20 -5.98 -6.38
C THR A 125 8.55 -7.09 -5.41
N ILE A 126 7.63 -7.41 -4.51
CA ILE A 126 7.68 -8.61 -3.66
C ILE A 126 6.47 -9.49 -3.96
N ILE A 127 6.59 -10.78 -3.67
CA ILE A 127 5.48 -11.72 -3.76
C ILE A 127 5.22 -12.26 -2.36
N PHE A 128 4.02 -11.99 -1.84
CA PHE A 128 3.52 -12.59 -0.61
C PHE A 128 2.51 -13.67 -0.99
N ASN A 129 2.74 -14.91 -0.53
CA ASN A 129 1.90 -16.05 -0.86
C ASN A 129 1.74 -16.98 0.34
N ASP A 130 0.67 -17.76 0.37
CA ASP A 130 0.35 -18.70 1.44
C ASP A 130 0.84 -20.15 1.17
N GLY A 131 1.43 -20.39 -0.01
CA GLY A 131 1.77 -21.74 -0.50
C GLY A 131 0.57 -22.62 -0.85
N GLY A 132 -0.66 -22.16 -0.59
CA GLY A 132 -1.95 -22.80 -0.87
C GLY A 132 -2.61 -22.31 -2.16
N GLY A 133 -1.98 -21.39 -2.87
CA GLY A 133 -2.41 -20.86 -4.17
C GLY A 133 -2.94 -19.43 -4.13
N LYS A 134 -2.95 -18.78 -2.96
CA LYS A 134 -3.19 -17.34 -2.84
C LYS A 134 -1.87 -16.59 -2.92
N GLN A 135 -1.83 -15.53 -3.70
CA GLN A 135 -0.68 -14.64 -3.78
C GLN A 135 -1.08 -13.20 -4.04
N VAL A 136 -0.28 -12.28 -3.51
CA VAL A 136 -0.29 -10.86 -3.90
C VAL A 136 1.11 -10.44 -4.32
N SER A 137 1.20 -9.86 -5.51
CA SER A 137 2.42 -9.25 -6.04
C SER A 137 2.36 -7.76 -5.74
N ILE A 138 3.17 -7.28 -4.82
CA ILE A 138 3.12 -5.90 -4.35
C ILE A 138 4.24 -5.13 -5.05
N GLU A 139 3.89 -4.21 -5.96
CA GLU A 139 4.82 -3.28 -6.61
C GLU A 139 4.82 -1.93 -5.88
N VAL A 140 5.98 -1.56 -5.33
CA VAL A 140 6.20 -0.24 -4.77
C VAL A 140 6.90 0.65 -5.80
N LYS A 141 6.23 1.71 -6.24
CA LYS A 141 6.70 2.59 -7.30
C LYS A 141 7.75 3.56 -6.78
N ASN A 142 8.75 3.85 -7.63
CA ASN A 142 9.73 4.92 -7.46
C ASN A 142 10.50 4.94 -6.12
N ILE A 143 10.53 3.85 -5.38
CA ILE A 143 11.22 3.76 -4.09
C ILE A 143 12.75 3.86 -4.23
N GLY A 144 13.31 3.51 -5.39
CA GLY A 144 14.74 3.66 -5.71
C GLY A 144 15.70 2.76 -4.92
N LEU A 145 15.19 2.05 -3.93
CA LEU A 145 15.95 1.24 -2.97
C LEU A 145 15.27 -0.11 -2.75
N ASN A 146 16.02 -1.11 -2.32
CA ASN A 146 15.45 -2.39 -1.91
C ASN A 146 14.58 -2.21 -0.67
N LEU A 147 13.48 -2.97 -0.60
CA LEU A 147 12.67 -3.14 0.59
C LEU A 147 13.49 -3.85 1.67
N VAL A 148 13.39 -3.36 2.89
CA VAL A 148 14.03 -3.87 4.10
C VAL A 148 12.97 -4.09 5.16
N VAL A 149 13.28 -4.89 6.17
CA VAL A 149 12.35 -5.15 7.29
C VAL A 149 11.81 -3.87 7.94
N ALA A 150 12.61 -2.81 8.02
CA ALA A 150 12.16 -1.53 8.59
C ALA A 150 11.06 -0.82 7.77
N ASP A 151 10.79 -1.26 6.53
CA ASP A 151 9.65 -0.79 5.73
C ASP A 151 8.34 -1.49 6.10
N PHE A 152 8.38 -2.46 7.00
CA PHE A 152 7.22 -3.24 7.38
C PHE A 152 6.79 -2.95 8.82
N ASP A 153 5.49 -3.08 9.04
CA ASP A 153 4.90 -3.11 10.38
C ASP A 153 4.63 -4.58 10.74
N SER A 154 5.37 -5.08 11.74
CA SER A 154 5.66 -6.51 11.96
C SER A 154 5.71 -6.90 13.44
#